data_AF-A0A3C0UG17-F1
#
_entry.id   AF-A0A3C0UG17-F1
#
_cell.length_a   1.000
_cell.length_b   1.000
_cell.length_c   1.000
_cell.angle_alpha   90.00
_cell.angle_beta   90.00
_cell.angle_gamma   90.00
#
_symmetry.space_group_name_H-M   'P 1'
#
loop_
_entity.id
_entity.type
_entity.pdbx_description
1 polymer ?
#
loop_
_entity_poly.entity_id
_entity_poly.type
_entity_poly.pdbx_seq_one_letter_code
_entity_poly.pdbx_strand_id
1 'polypeptide(L)'
;MMGRLVAALRRIGFDEVFDTTTGADLTVLEETGEFLGRLEKGEKLPLFTSCCPAWVRYAELHKPELVANISTCRSPMQMFASVLKEHYRHSNTRVVVVAVMPCTAKKFECARPEMNAAGVLHGKPEIRDVDIVLTTRELARLMKKRGIDLNTLTDAPYDRLMGESTGAGVIFGVTGGVMEAAVRSAYYLVTKQDPPETLLTLTPVRGLAGVKEASVTIPGVGELQVA
;
A
#
# COMPACT_ATOMS: atom_id res chain seq x y z
N MET A 1 2.20 16.63 -13.83
CA MET A 1 1.21 16.76 -12.72
C MET A 1 1.75 16.19 -11.42
N MET A 2 2.23 14.94 -11.40
CA MET A 2 2.83 14.35 -10.18
C MET A 2 4.08 15.10 -9.72
N GLY A 3 4.97 15.49 -10.65
CA GLY A 3 6.16 16.27 -10.28
C GLY A 3 5.83 17.65 -9.68
N ARG A 4 4.75 18.31 -10.14
CA ARG A 4 4.27 19.58 -9.56
C ARG A 4 3.81 19.40 -8.12
N LEU A 5 3.22 18.26 -7.77
CA LEU A 5 2.84 17.95 -6.39
C LEU A 5 4.09 17.78 -5.51
N VAL A 6 5.12 17.11 -6.00
CA VAL A 6 6.40 16.99 -5.30
C VAL A 6 7.02 18.37 -5.07
N ALA A 7 7.05 19.22 -6.10
CA ALA A 7 7.53 20.60 -5.97
C ALA A 7 6.73 21.40 -4.93
N ALA A 8 5.40 21.22 -4.87
CA ALA A 8 4.55 21.86 -3.87
C ALA A 8 4.87 21.38 -2.45
N LEU A 9 5.05 20.08 -2.25
CA LEU A 9 5.41 19.50 -0.94
C LEU A 9 6.75 20.05 -0.44
N ARG A 10 7.75 20.15 -1.32
CA ARG A 10 9.03 20.80 -0.97
C ARG A 10 8.85 22.28 -0.62
N ARG A 11 8.04 23.03 -1.37
CA ARG A 11 7.70 24.43 -1.05
C ARG A 11 6.94 24.59 0.28
N ILE A 12 6.17 23.59 0.70
CA ILE A 12 5.53 23.56 2.02
C ILE A 12 6.57 23.42 3.13
N GLY A 13 7.70 22.75 2.84
CA GLY A 13 8.82 22.54 3.76
C GLY A 13 9.05 21.07 4.13
N PHE A 14 8.56 20.12 3.34
CA PHE A 14 8.95 18.71 3.51
C PHE A 14 10.39 18.50 3.01
N ASP A 15 11.24 17.90 3.84
CA ASP A 15 12.64 17.62 3.51
C ASP A 15 12.74 16.60 2.37
N GLU A 16 11.97 15.52 2.48
CA GLU A 16 11.95 14.42 1.51
C GLU A 16 10.52 14.03 1.15
N VAL A 17 10.32 13.63 -0.11
CA VAL A 17 9.03 13.29 -0.71
C VAL A 17 9.15 11.97 -1.45
N PHE A 18 8.43 10.96 -0.97
CA PHE A 18 8.40 9.62 -1.54
C PHE A 18 7.01 9.26 -2.07
N ASP A 19 6.96 8.25 -2.96
CA ASP A 19 5.70 7.70 -3.45
C ASP A 19 5.30 6.44 -2.66
N THR A 20 4.02 6.36 -2.29
CA THR A 20 3.48 5.18 -1.57
C THR A 20 3.40 3.95 -2.48
N THR A 21 3.52 4.12 -3.80
CA THR A 21 3.59 2.99 -4.76
C THR A 21 4.72 2.02 -4.44
N THR A 22 5.87 2.50 -3.93
CA THR A 22 6.94 1.62 -3.43
C THR A 22 6.46 0.74 -2.29
N GLY A 23 5.66 1.29 -1.37
CA GLY A 23 5.00 0.51 -0.31
C GLY A 23 3.99 -0.51 -0.84
N ALA A 24 3.33 -0.19 -1.95
CA ALA A 24 2.38 -1.09 -2.58
C ALA A 24 3.08 -2.30 -3.19
N ASP A 25 4.22 -2.10 -3.85
CA ASP A 25 5.05 -3.20 -4.37
C ASP A 25 5.49 -4.15 -3.24
N LEU A 26 5.95 -3.61 -2.10
CA LEU A 26 6.30 -4.41 -0.92
C LEU A 26 5.10 -5.19 -0.37
N THR A 27 3.93 -4.53 -0.29
CA THR A 27 2.71 -5.17 0.23
C THR A 27 2.28 -6.33 -0.67
N VAL A 28 2.34 -6.13 -1.99
CA VAL A 28 2.00 -7.17 -2.97
C VAL A 28 2.94 -8.37 -2.83
N LEU A 29 4.24 -8.13 -2.67
CA LEU A 29 5.22 -9.20 -2.52
C LEU A 29 4.93 -10.05 -1.28
N GLU A 30 4.77 -9.42 -0.12
CA GLU A 30 4.50 -10.10 1.15
C GLU A 30 3.14 -10.81 1.14
N GLU A 31 2.09 -10.15 0.63
CA GLU A 31 0.72 -10.70 0.61
C GLU A 31 0.60 -11.88 -0.36
N THR A 32 1.35 -11.83 -1.46
CA THR A 32 1.46 -12.97 -2.38
C THR A 32 2.21 -14.13 -1.75
N GLY A 33 3.33 -13.86 -1.05
CA GLY A 33 4.07 -14.90 -0.33
C GLY A 33 3.23 -15.57 0.75
N GLU A 34 2.47 -14.78 1.51
CA GLU A 34 1.51 -15.27 2.50
C GLU A 34 0.43 -16.13 1.85
N PHE A 35 -0.15 -15.68 0.73
CA PHE A 35 -1.16 -16.43 -0.01
C PHE A 35 -0.64 -17.80 -0.44
N LEU A 36 0.52 -17.84 -1.11
CA LEU A 36 1.12 -19.09 -1.58
C LEU A 36 1.43 -20.04 -0.42
N GLY A 37 1.95 -19.52 0.70
CA GLY A 37 2.23 -20.32 1.89
C GLY A 37 0.97 -20.87 2.57
N ARG A 38 -0.13 -20.11 2.62
CA ARG A 38 -1.44 -20.60 3.12
C ARG A 38 -2.06 -21.62 2.16
N LEU A 39 -1.88 -21.42 0.86
CA LEU A 39 -2.36 -22.32 -0.18
C LEU A 39 -1.69 -23.70 -0.10
N GLU A 40 -0.37 -23.73 0.04
CA GLU A 40 0.40 -24.98 0.21
C GLU A 40 -0.04 -25.77 1.45
N LYS A 41 -0.33 -25.08 2.55
CA LYS A 41 -0.78 -25.69 3.82
C LYS A 41 -2.27 -26.02 3.87
N GLY A 42 -3.06 -25.48 2.94
CA GLY A 42 -4.53 -25.59 2.96
C GLY A 42 -5.18 -24.95 4.19
N GLU A 43 -4.58 -23.92 4.77
CA GLU A 43 -5.07 -23.30 6.01
C GLU A 43 -5.52 -21.84 5.81
N LYS A 44 -6.58 -21.43 6.53
CA LYS A 44 -7.05 -20.03 6.60
C LYS A 44 -7.28 -19.38 5.23
N LEU A 45 -7.91 -20.15 4.33
CA LEU A 45 -8.41 -19.72 3.03
C LEU A 45 -9.94 -19.52 3.09
N PRO A 46 -10.52 -18.60 2.29
CA PRO A 46 -9.85 -17.67 1.36
C PRO A 46 -9.01 -16.62 2.09
N LEU A 47 -7.99 -16.06 1.43
CA LEU A 47 -7.21 -14.94 1.97
C LEU A 47 -7.89 -13.62 1.59
N PHE A 48 -8.26 -12.81 2.59
CA PHE A 48 -8.77 -11.46 2.38
C PHE A 48 -7.64 -10.44 2.48
N THR A 49 -7.66 -9.44 1.60
CA THR A 49 -6.71 -8.32 1.68
C THR A 49 -6.88 -7.51 2.96
N SER A 50 -5.81 -6.88 3.43
CA SER A 50 -5.78 -6.11 4.69
C SER A 50 -5.56 -4.59 4.49
N CYS A 51 -5.30 -4.14 3.26
CA CYS A 51 -4.82 -2.77 3.00
C CYS A 51 -5.88 -1.66 3.21
N CYS A 52 -7.17 -2.02 3.22
CA CYS A 52 -8.29 -1.11 3.46
C CYS A 52 -8.68 -1.11 4.94
N PRO A 53 -8.39 -0.06 5.71
CA PRO A 53 -8.66 -0.05 7.15
C PRO A 53 -10.16 -0.05 7.48
N ALA A 54 -11.02 0.44 6.57
CA ALA A 54 -12.47 0.37 6.74
C ALA A 54 -12.99 -1.07 6.65
N TRP A 55 -12.44 -1.86 5.71
CA TRP A 55 -12.73 -3.29 5.58
C TRP A 55 -12.28 -4.06 6.81
N VAL A 56 -11.03 -3.88 7.25
CA VAL A 56 -10.48 -4.53 8.44
C VAL A 56 -11.36 -4.24 9.66
N ARG A 57 -11.70 -2.96 9.88
CA ARG A 57 -12.58 -2.57 10.99
C ARG A 57 -13.99 -3.14 10.87
N TYR A 58 -14.55 -3.21 9.66
CA TYR A 58 -15.84 -3.85 9.44
C TYR A 58 -15.79 -5.33 9.84
N ALA A 59 -14.75 -6.06 9.41
CA ALA A 59 -14.56 -7.46 9.74
C ALA A 59 -14.39 -7.69 11.25
N GLU A 60 -13.54 -6.89 11.91
CA GLU A 60 -13.34 -6.95 13.37
C GLU A 60 -14.66 -6.77 14.15
N LEU A 61 -15.57 -5.93 13.66
CA LEU A 61 -16.82 -5.59 14.36
C LEU A 61 -18.00 -6.49 13.99
N HIS A 62 -18.10 -6.94 12.74
CA HIS A 62 -19.30 -7.57 12.20
C HIS A 62 -19.07 -8.97 11.63
N LYS A 63 -17.81 -9.33 11.37
CA LYS A 63 -17.41 -10.62 10.80
C LYS A 63 -16.15 -11.17 11.49
N PRO A 64 -16.13 -11.29 12.83
CA PRO A 64 -14.96 -11.76 13.58
C PRO A 64 -14.46 -13.13 13.11
N GLU A 65 -15.35 -13.97 12.59
CA GLU A 65 -15.03 -15.26 11.98
C GLU A 65 -14.10 -15.15 10.76
N LEU A 66 -14.08 -14.01 10.07
CA LEU A 66 -13.22 -13.76 8.91
C LEU A 66 -11.84 -13.21 9.29
N VAL A 67 -11.62 -12.80 10.54
CA VAL A 67 -10.37 -12.12 10.94
C VAL A 67 -9.15 -13.03 10.76
N ALA A 68 -9.28 -14.34 11.01
CA ALA A 68 -8.20 -15.30 10.80
C ALA A 68 -7.81 -15.46 9.31
N ASN A 69 -8.74 -15.11 8.42
CA ASN A 69 -8.59 -15.16 6.97
C ASN A 69 -8.09 -13.83 6.38
N ILE A 70 -7.97 -12.76 7.17
CA ILE A 70 -7.36 -11.51 6.72
C ILE A 70 -5.84 -11.69 6.65
N SER A 71 -5.25 -11.14 5.59
CA SER A 71 -3.81 -11.03 5.37
C SER A 71 -3.13 -10.37 6.57
N THR A 72 -2.01 -10.93 6.97
CA THR A 72 -1.16 -10.39 8.04
C THR A 72 -0.33 -9.19 7.57
N CYS A 73 -0.30 -8.95 6.26
CA CYS A 73 0.43 -7.85 5.67
C CYS A 73 -0.10 -6.50 6.17
N ARG A 74 0.83 -5.57 6.34
CA ARG A 74 0.50 -4.16 6.61
C ARG A 74 0.05 -3.49 5.32
N SER A 75 -0.73 -2.42 5.43
CA SER A 75 -1.07 -1.63 4.24
C SER A 75 0.16 -0.93 3.64
N PRO A 76 0.13 -0.52 2.35
CA PRO A 76 1.25 0.18 1.71
C PRO A 76 1.74 1.40 2.49
N MET A 77 0.82 2.15 3.08
CA MET A 77 1.14 3.32 3.92
C MET A 77 1.96 2.91 5.14
N GLN A 78 1.52 1.88 5.87
CA GLN A 78 2.17 1.45 7.11
C GLN A 78 3.48 0.71 6.85
N MET A 79 3.48 -0.15 5.83
CA MET A 79 4.66 -0.91 5.44
C MET A 79 5.78 0.05 5.02
N PHE A 80 5.49 0.99 4.13
CA PHE A 80 6.51 1.92 3.66
C PHE A 80 7.00 2.88 4.75
N ALA A 81 6.09 3.35 5.61
CA ALA A 81 6.47 4.19 6.74
C ALA A 81 7.43 3.49 7.70
N SER A 82 7.22 2.19 7.97
CA SER A 82 8.15 1.39 8.79
C SER A 82 9.53 1.24 8.13
N VAL A 83 9.58 1.08 6.80
CA VAL A 83 10.83 1.03 6.03
C VAL A 83 11.57 2.37 6.06
N LEU A 84 10.85 3.48 5.92
CA LEU A 84 11.44 4.82 6.04
C LEU A 84 12.03 5.03 7.45
N LYS A 85 11.28 4.68 8.51
CA LYS A 85 11.77 4.82 9.89
C LYS A 85 13.01 3.97 10.14
N GLU A 86 13.08 2.75 9.60
CA GLU A 86 14.29 1.93 9.66
C GLU A 86 15.45 2.55 8.88
N HIS A 87 15.22 3.04 7.67
CA HIS A 87 16.27 3.67 6.86
C HIS A 87 16.94 4.84 7.60
N TYR A 88 16.14 5.67 8.28
CA TYR A 88 16.63 6.82 9.03
C TYR A 88 16.87 6.53 10.53
N ARG A 89 17.00 5.26 10.94
CA ARG A 89 17.17 4.87 12.37
C ARG A 89 18.35 5.54 13.07
N HIS A 90 19.40 5.88 12.31
CA HIS A 90 20.63 6.51 12.80
C HIS A 90 20.66 8.02 12.54
N SER A 91 19.54 8.61 12.11
CA SER A 91 19.45 10.06 11.94
C SER A 91 19.65 10.77 13.28
N ASN A 92 20.45 11.84 13.26
CA ASN A 92 20.61 12.75 14.39
C ASN A 92 19.42 13.70 14.55
N THR A 93 18.48 13.70 13.58
CA THR A 93 17.25 14.48 13.61
C THR A 93 16.04 13.57 13.79
N ARG A 94 14.98 14.11 14.41
CA ARG A 94 13.73 13.38 14.57
C ARG A 94 13.06 13.18 13.21
N VAL A 95 12.86 11.93 12.84
CA VAL A 95 12.15 11.53 11.61
C VAL A 95 10.63 11.62 11.85
N VAL A 96 9.94 12.43 11.06
CA VAL A 96 8.47 12.56 11.09
C VAL A 96 7.92 12.13 9.73
N VAL A 97 7.13 11.05 9.70
CA VAL A 97 6.52 10.52 8.48
C VAL A 97 5.09 11.04 8.36
N VAL A 98 4.83 11.78 7.29
CA VAL A 98 3.51 12.32 6.95
C VAL A 98 2.99 11.64 5.69
N ALA A 99 1.84 10.99 5.80
CA ALA A 99 1.19 10.31 4.67
C ALA A 99 0.04 11.16 4.10
N VAL A 100 0.04 11.39 2.79
CA VAL A 100 -1.08 12.04 2.08
C VAL A 100 -1.95 10.95 1.46
N MET A 101 -3.19 10.83 1.92
CA MET A 101 -4.08 9.72 1.59
C MET A 101 -5.44 10.20 1.06
N PRO A 102 -6.04 9.51 0.08
CA PRO A 102 -7.39 9.80 -0.38
C PRO A 102 -8.49 9.28 0.57
N CYS A 103 -8.14 8.86 1.80
CA CYS A 103 -9.03 8.14 2.71
C CYS A 103 -8.93 8.67 4.14
N THR A 104 -10.08 8.91 4.77
CA THR A 104 -10.15 9.32 6.19
C THR A 104 -9.85 8.17 7.13
N ALA A 105 -10.20 6.93 6.79
CA ALA A 105 -9.93 5.76 7.61
C ALA A 105 -8.42 5.46 7.76
N LYS A 106 -7.56 6.01 6.89
CA LYS A 106 -6.10 5.95 7.07
C LYS A 106 -5.63 6.70 8.33
N LYS A 107 -6.35 7.74 8.77
CA LYS A 107 -6.09 8.38 10.08
C LYS A 107 -6.40 7.45 11.25
N PHE A 108 -7.43 6.62 11.13
CA PHE A 108 -7.72 5.60 12.13
C PHE A 108 -6.63 4.52 12.12
N GLU A 109 -6.22 4.05 10.94
CA GLU A 109 -5.15 3.08 10.81
C GLU A 109 -3.85 3.57 11.46
N CYS A 110 -3.40 4.81 11.17
CA CYS A 110 -2.18 5.35 11.78
C CYS A 110 -2.26 5.55 13.30
N ALA A 111 -3.47 5.59 13.87
CA ALA A 111 -3.69 5.74 15.30
C ALA A 111 -3.78 4.40 16.07
N ARG A 112 -3.85 3.25 15.37
CA ARG A 112 -3.94 1.93 16.02
C ARG A 112 -2.68 1.63 16.85
N PRO A 113 -2.75 1.32 18.16
CA PRO A 113 -1.58 1.19 19.04
C PRO A 113 -0.45 0.32 18.49
N GLU A 114 -0.77 -0.75 17.77
CA GLU A 114 0.15 -1.70 17.14
C GLU A 114 0.89 -1.19 15.88
N MET A 115 0.59 0.01 15.38
CA MET A 115 1.27 0.61 14.22
C MET A 115 2.55 1.35 14.62
N ASN A 116 3.49 0.57 15.16
CA ASN A 116 4.79 0.98 15.69
C ASN A 116 5.89 -0.06 15.38
N ALA A 117 5.86 -0.74 14.23
CA ALA A 117 6.81 -1.80 13.89
C ALA A 117 8.27 -1.35 13.97
N ALA A 118 8.58 -0.21 13.35
CA ALA A 118 9.95 0.33 13.41
C ALA A 118 10.33 0.69 14.85
N GLY A 119 9.40 1.27 15.61
CA GLY A 119 9.60 1.56 17.02
C GLY A 119 9.92 0.30 17.84
N VAL A 120 9.14 -0.77 17.68
CA VAL A 120 9.40 -2.07 18.34
C VAL A 120 10.77 -2.62 17.96
N LEU A 121 11.13 -2.59 16.67
CA LEU A 121 12.44 -3.02 16.18
C LEU A 121 13.59 -2.21 16.80
N HIS A 122 13.37 -0.92 17.04
CA HIS A 122 14.36 0.00 17.62
C HIS A 122 14.42 -0.05 19.16
N GLY A 123 13.59 -0.88 19.80
CA GLY A 123 13.44 -0.89 21.26
C GLY A 123 12.74 0.37 21.82
N LYS A 124 11.97 1.06 20.99
CA LYS A 124 11.25 2.33 21.26
C LYS A 124 9.80 2.24 20.78
N PRO A 125 8.93 1.45 21.44
CA PRO A 125 7.56 1.18 20.99
C PRO A 125 6.65 2.43 20.95
N GLU A 126 7.08 3.55 21.55
CA GLU A 126 6.41 4.84 21.45
C GLU A 126 6.54 5.48 20.05
N ILE A 127 7.53 5.06 19.25
CA ILE A 127 7.72 5.57 17.88
C ILE A 127 6.67 4.94 16.96
N ARG A 128 5.85 5.80 16.37
CA ARG A 128 4.84 5.44 15.37
C ARG A 128 5.49 5.23 14.01
N ASP A 129 4.95 4.31 13.22
CA ASP A 129 5.38 4.14 11.83
C ASP A 129 5.01 5.39 11.02
N VAL A 130 3.73 5.78 11.06
CA VAL A 130 3.20 7.03 10.49
C VAL A 130 2.83 7.99 11.61
N ASP A 131 3.37 9.21 11.57
CA ASP A 131 3.08 10.24 12.57
C ASP A 131 1.81 11.03 12.25
N ILE A 132 1.61 11.37 10.98
CA ILE A 132 0.50 12.24 10.54
C ILE A 132 -0.10 11.71 9.24
N VAL A 133 -1.43 11.71 9.14
CA VAL A 133 -2.13 11.45 7.88
C VAL A 133 -2.90 12.71 7.47
N LEU A 134 -2.62 13.22 6.29
CA LEU A 134 -3.37 14.29 5.63
C LEU A 134 -4.26 13.69 4.54
N THR A 135 -5.50 14.15 4.46
CA THR A 135 -6.35 13.87 3.31
C THR A 135 -5.95 14.74 2.12
N THR A 136 -6.29 14.33 0.90
CA THR A 136 -6.14 15.16 -0.31
C THR A 136 -6.75 16.57 -0.12
N ARG A 137 -7.89 16.66 0.57
CA ARG A 137 -8.56 17.94 0.86
C ARG A 137 -7.79 18.79 1.86
N GLU A 138 -7.21 18.18 2.89
CA GLU A 138 -6.39 18.90 3.87
C GLU A 138 -5.10 19.43 3.22
N LEU A 139 -4.44 18.62 2.37
CA LEU A 139 -3.28 19.08 1.61
C LEU A 139 -3.65 20.23 0.66
N ALA A 140 -4.77 20.12 -0.07
CA ALA A 140 -5.24 21.19 -0.95
C ALA A 140 -5.50 22.51 -0.20
N ARG A 141 -6.08 22.44 1.00
CA ARG A 141 -6.28 23.62 1.86
C ARG A 141 -4.95 24.19 2.36
N LEU A 142 -3.99 23.34 2.73
CA LEU A 142 -2.66 23.75 3.15
C LEU A 142 -1.92 24.50 2.03
N MET A 143 -1.94 23.96 0.80
CA MET A 143 -1.35 24.61 -0.38
C MET A 143 -1.97 25.98 -0.63
N LYS A 144 -3.31 26.08 -0.61
CA LYS A 144 -4.03 27.35 -0.76
C LYS A 144 -3.65 28.37 0.31
N LYS A 145 -3.57 27.94 1.58
CA LYS A 145 -3.17 28.81 2.70
C LYS A 145 -1.73 29.31 2.56
N ARG A 146 -0.86 28.54 1.93
CA ARG A 146 0.54 28.90 1.62
C ARG A 146 0.70 29.68 0.30
N GLY A 147 -0.39 29.99 -0.41
CA GLY A 147 -0.33 30.69 -1.70
C GLY A 147 0.33 29.87 -2.81
N ILE A 148 0.32 28.54 -2.71
CA ILE A 148 0.94 27.65 -3.71
C ILE A 148 -0.09 27.31 -4.80
N ASP A 149 0.15 27.78 -6.02
CA ASP A 149 -0.59 27.36 -7.21
C ASP A 149 0.16 26.26 -7.96
N LEU A 150 -0.37 25.03 -7.89
CA LEU A 150 0.19 23.86 -8.58
C LEU A 150 0.39 24.06 -10.08
N ASN A 151 -0.44 24.88 -10.75
CA ASN A 151 -0.33 25.06 -12.20
C ASN A 151 0.90 25.85 -12.61
N THR A 152 1.46 26.63 -11.69
CA THR A 152 2.64 27.47 -11.91
C THR A 152 3.96 26.76 -11.60
N LEU A 153 3.90 25.56 -11.01
CA LEU A 153 5.10 24.85 -10.58
C LEU A 153 5.72 24.05 -11.72
N THR A 154 7.06 24.07 -11.77
CA THR A 154 7.85 23.11 -12.54
C THR A 154 7.84 21.76 -11.84
N ASP A 155 7.83 20.68 -12.61
CA ASP A 155 7.88 19.33 -12.07
C ASP A 155 9.20 19.10 -11.31
N ALA A 156 9.13 18.43 -10.15
CA ALA A 156 10.28 17.96 -9.39
C ALA A 156 10.20 16.43 -9.19
N PRO A 157 11.34 15.72 -9.12
CA PRO A 157 11.35 14.28 -8.89
C PRO A 157 11.12 13.94 -7.41
N TYR A 158 10.53 12.77 -7.17
CA TYR A 158 10.52 12.12 -5.86
C TYR A 158 11.95 11.82 -5.39
N ASP A 159 12.15 11.80 -4.08
CA ASP A 159 13.33 11.21 -3.47
C ASP A 159 13.31 9.70 -3.66
N ARG A 160 14.50 9.11 -3.77
CA ARG A 160 14.68 7.69 -4.07
C ARG A 160 15.23 6.98 -2.85
N LEU A 161 14.41 6.12 -2.26
CA LEU A 161 14.82 5.21 -1.18
C LEU A 161 15.26 3.86 -1.74
N MET A 162 14.45 3.33 -2.64
CA MET A 162 14.62 2.08 -3.37
C MET A 162 14.48 2.39 -4.87
N GLY A 163 14.64 1.38 -5.74
CA GLY A 163 14.56 1.54 -7.21
C GLY A 163 13.20 2.10 -7.70
N GLU A 164 13.01 2.13 -9.02
CA GLU A 164 11.76 2.62 -9.61
C GLU A 164 10.56 1.74 -9.20
N SER A 165 9.45 2.37 -8.79
CA SER A 165 8.20 1.66 -8.47
C SER A 165 7.63 0.98 -9.71
N THR A 166 7.01 -0.19 -9.53
CA THR A 166 6.46 -0.95 -10.66
C THR A 166 5.07 -0.46 -11.08
N GLY A 167 4.63 -0.83 -12.29
CA GLY A 167 3.26 -0.59 -12.73
C GLY A 167 2.19 -1.28 -11.86
N ALA A 168 2.57 -2.29 -11.06
CA ALA A 168 1.69 -2.96 -10.11
C ALA A 168 1.36 -2.06 -8.90
N GLY A 169 2.35 -1.34 -8.36
CA GLY A 169 2.13 -0.35 -7.31
C GLY A 169 1.23 0.81 -7.76
N VAL A 170 1.30 1.20 -9.04
CA VAL A 170 0.48 2.31 -9.60
C VAL A 170 -1.02 1.97 -9.64
N ILE A 171 -1.38 0.72 -9.94
CA ILE A 171 -2.80 0.32 -10.05
C ILE A 171 -3.46 0.08 -8.68
N PHE A 172 -2.73 0.11 -7.57
CA PHE A 172 -3.27 -0.12 -6.23
C PHE A 172 -4.42 0.83 -5.85
N GLY A 173 -4.43 2.03 -6.44
CA GLY A 173 -5.47 3.05 -6.22
C GLY A 173 -6.81 2.79 -6.93
N VAL A 174 -6.91 1.80 -7.82
CA VAL A 174 -8.16 1.43 -8.50
C VAL A 174 -8.74 0.13 -7.95
N THR A 175 -10.07 0.02 -7.94
CA THR A 175 -10.75 -1.22 -7.55
C THR A 175 -10.30 -2.40 -8.43
N GLY A 176 -9.82 -3.49 -7.81
CA GLY A 176 -9.23 -4.65 -8.48
C GLY A 176 -7.71 -4.60 -8.69
N GLY A 177 -7.06 -3.45 -8.46
CA GLY A 177 -5.63 -3.30 -8.72
C GLY A 177 -4.72 -4.10 -7.79
N VAL A 178 -5.12 -4.24 -6.51
CA VAL A 178 -4.41 -5.09 -5.54
C VAL A 178 -4.44 -6.56 -5.97
N MET A 179 -5.63 -7.03 -6.37
CA MET A 179 -5.81 -8.41 -6.83
C MET A 179 -5.01 -8.68 -8.10
N GLU A 180 -5.07 -7.77 -9.06
CA GLU A 180 -4.30 -7.87 -10.30
C GLU A 180 -2.79 -7.91 -10.04
N ALA A 181 -2.29 -7.09 -9.11
CA ALA A 181 -0.88 -7.11 -8.70
C ALA A 181 -0.48 -8.43 -8.03
N ALA A 182 -1.31 -8.95 -7.10
CA ALA A 182 -1.04 -10.20 -6.39
C ALA A 182 -1.04 -11.42 -7.34
N VAL A 183 -1.98 -11.49 -8.28
CA VAL A 183 -2.04 -12.58 -9.28
C VAL A 183 -0.80 -12.59 -10.18
N ARG A 184 -0.35 -11.41 -10.63
CA ARG A 184 0.88 -11.29 -11.44
C ARG A 184 2.12 -11.75 -10.66
N SER A 185 2.23 -11.34 -9.41
CA SER A 185 3.32 -11.76 -8.53
C SER A 185 3.26 -13.26 -8.23
N ALA A 186 2.07 -13.83 -8.02
CA ALA A 186 1.89 -15.26 -7.78
C ALA A 186 2.36 -16.07 -8.98
N TYR A 187 2.00 -15.64 -10.19
CA TYR A 187 2.45 -16.28 -11.43
C TYR A 187 3.97 -16.29 -11.52
N TYR A 188 4.61 -15.14 -11.34
CA TYR A 188 6.06 -15.04 -11.42
C TYR A 188 6.76 -15.85 -10.32
N LEU A 189 6.29 -15.78 -9.07
CA LEU A 189 6.92 -16.48 -7.96
C LEU A 189 6.88 -18.00 -8.12
N VAL A 190 5.80 -18.54 -8.69
CA VAL A 190 5.64 -19.99 -8.94
C VAL A 190 6.37 -20.43 -10.20
N THR A 191 6.19 -19.72 -11.31
CA THR A 191 6.67 -20.18 -12.63
C THR A 191 8.09 -19.73 -12.97
N LYS A 192 8.58 -18.67 -12.28
CA LYS A 192 9.80 -17.92 -12.64
C LYS A 192 9.76 -17.33 -14.06
N GLN A 193 8.57 -17.14 -14.62
CA GLN A 193 8.32 -16.55 -15.93
C GLN A 193 7.48 -15.27 -15.77
N ASP A 194 7.66 -14.33 -16.71
CA ASP A 194 6.84 -13.14 -16.75
C ASP A 194 5.36 -13.50 -16.99
N PRO A 195 4.41 -12.86 -16.27
CA PRO A 195 3.00 -13.13 -16.46
C PRO A 195 2.56 -12.77 -17.89
N PRO A 196 1.72 -13.60 -18.53
CA PRO A 196 1.22 -13.32 -19.87
C PRO A 196 0.38 -12.04 -19.89
N GLU A 197 0.26 -11.42 -21.07
CA GLU A 197 -0.47 -10.16 -21.25
C GLU A 197 -1.92 -10.20 -20.75
N THR A 198 -2.54 -11.39 -20.78
CA THR A 198 -3.88 -11.65 -20.24
C THR A 198 -3.99 -11.39 -18.73
N LEU A 199 -2.91 -11.58 -17.96
CA LEU A 199 -2.82 -11.24 -16.53
C LEU A 199 -2.36 -9.80 -16.29
N LEU A 200 -1.81 -9.13 -17.32
CA LEU A 200 -1.50 -7.69 -17.30
C LEU A 200 -2.76 -6.83 -17.53
N THR A 201 -3.84 -7.44 -17.97
CA THR A 201 -5.14 -6.79 -18.12
C THR A 201 -6.22 -7.72 -17.60
N LEU A 202 -6.30 -7.89 -16.29
CA LEU A 202 -7.32 -8.73 -15.65
C LEU A 202 -8.69 -8.01 -15.69
N THR A 203 -9.24 -7.91 -16.90
CA THR A 203 -10.46 -7.16 -17.20
C THR A 203 -11.65 -7.53 -16.30
N PRO A 204 -11.87 -8.82 -15.93
CA PRO A 204 -13.00 -9.18 -15.08
C PRO A 204 -12.98 -8.55 -13.67
N VAL A 205 -11.80 -8.21 -13.13
CA VAL A 205 -11.70 -7.55 -11.81
C VAL A 205 -11.66 -6.01 -11.90
N ARG A 206 -11.70 -5.44 -13.11
CA ARG A 206 -11.77 -3.99 -13.34
C ARG A 206 -13.22 -3.52 -13.48
N GLY A 207 -13.48 -2.24 -13.23
CA GLY A 207 -14.82 -1.62 -13.36
C GLY A 207 -15.56 -1.40 -12.04
N LEU A 208 -16.79 -0.90 -12.14
CA LEU A 208 -17.60 -0.35 -11.03
C LEU A 208 -18.65 -1.30 -10.45
N ALA A 209 -18.68 -2.57 -10.89
CA ALA A 209 -19.57 -3.57 -10.31
C ALA A 209 -19.23 -3.81 -8.82
N GLY A 210 -20.26 -4.03 -7.99
CA GLY A 210 -20.11 -4.15 -6.54
C GLY A 210 -19.36 -5.40 -6.07
N VAL A 211 -19.48 -6.49 -6.82
CA VAL A 211 -18.68 -7.73 -6.68
C VAL A 211 -18.18 -8.10 -8.07
N LYS A 212 -16.93 -8.53 -8.15
CA LYS A 212 -16.25 -8.94 -9.38
C LYS A 212 -15.53 -10.24 -9.09
N GLU A 213 -15.49 -11.15 -10.04
CA GLU A 213 -14.89 -12.47 -9.86
C GLU A 213 -14.07 -12.82 -11.10
N ALA A 214 -12.98 -13.56 -10.91
CA ALA A 214 -12.21 -14.12 -11.99
C ALA A 214 -11.65 -15.50 -11.60
N SER A 215 -11.48 -16.35 -12.61
CA SER A 215 -10.71 -17.57 -12.49
C SER A 215 -9.40 -17.41 -13.25
N VAL A 216 -8.29 -17.76 -12.60
CA VAL A 216 -6.94 -17.68 -13.17
C VAL A 216 -6.23 -19.00 -12.97
N THR A 217 -5.82 -19.64 -14.07
CA THR A 217 -5.01 -20.84 -14.02
C THR A 217 -3.52 -20.47 -13.93
N ILE A 218 -2.86 -20.85 -12.84
CA ILE A 218 -1.41 -20.69 -12.68
C ILE A 218 -0.74 -22.07 -12.81
N PRO A 219 0.23 -22.25 -13.72
CA PRO A 219 0.99 -23.50 -13.82
C PRO A 219 1.63 -23.87 -12.48
N GLY A 220 1.44 -25.12 -12.04
CA GLY A 220 1.95 -25.60 -10.74
C GLY A 220 1.06 -25.31 -9.54
N VAL A 221 0.04 -24.47 -9.67
CA VAL A 221 -0.97 -24.18 -8.61
C VAL A 221 -2.33 -24.76 -8.98
N GLY A 222 -2.72 -24.66 -10.25
CA GLY A 222 -4.06 -25.00 -10.72
C GLY A 222 -4.95 -23.77 -10.87
N GLU A 223 -6.26 -23.99 -10.78
CA GLU A 223 -7.26 -22.93 -10.94
C GLU A 223 -7.42 -22.13 -9.64
N LEU A 224 -7.18 -20.81 -9.73
CA LEU A 224 -7.36 -19.86 -8.63
C LEU A 224 -8.60 -19.02 -8.85
N GLN A 225 -9.51 -19.02 -7.88
CA GLN A 225 -10.68 -18.15 -7.87
C GLN A 225 -10.36 -16.88 -7.07
N VAL A 226 -10.61 -15.71 -7.66
CA VAL A 226 -10.38 -14.40 -7.05
C VAL A 226 -11.61 -13.52 -7.13
N ALA A 227 -11.81 -12.67 -6.11
CA ALA A 227 -12.92 -11.72 -6.01
C ALA A 227 -12.47 -10.37 -5.43
#